data_AF-A0A537RLR1-F1
#
_entry.id   AF-A0A537RLR1-F1
#
_cell.length_a   1.000
_cell.length_b   1.000
_cell.length_c   1.000
_cell.angle_alpha   90.00
_cell.angle_beta   90.00
_cell.angle_gamma   90.00
#
_symmetry.space_group_name_H-M   'P 1'
#
loop_
_entity.id
_entity.type
_entity.pdbx_description
1 polymer ?
#
loop_
_entity_poly.entity_id
_entity_poly.type
_entity_poly.pdbx_seq_one_letter_code
_entity_poly.pdbx_strand_id
1 'polypeptide(L)'
;MTDIYVDGDACPVRDEIYRVAARLGLNVLVVSNGSRPIRPPGTSNVSMVLVGDSADAADDWIAERIGATDVCVTSDIPLASRCLKKGG
;
A
#
# COMPACT_ATOMS: atom_id res chain seq x y z
N MET A 1 3.13 -11.75 10.12
CA MET A 1 3.36 -12.10 8.70
C MET A 1 3.52 -10.77 7.99
N THR A 2 4.52 -10.62 7.12
CA THR A 2 4.83 -9.32 6.48
C THR A 2 3.82 -9.02 5.40
N ASP A 3 3.14 -7.88 5.51
CA ASP A 3 2.26 -7.36 4.48
C ASP A 3 2.90 -6.15 3.77
N ILE A 4 2.58 -5.97 2.48
CA ILE A 4 3.04 -4.84 1.68
C ILE A 4 1.88 -3.86 1.49
N TYR A 5 2.03 -2.66 2.01
CA TYR A 5 1.11 -1.55 1.82
C TYR A 5 1.56 -0.72 0.63
N VAL A 6 0.69 -0.54 -0.35
CA VAL A 6 0.96 0.25 -1.56
C VAL A 6 0.07 1.47 -1.54
N ASP A 7 0.69 2.64 -1.49
CA ASP A 7 0.00 3.91 -1.73
C ASP A 7 -0.47 3.96 -3.19
N GLY A 8 -1.78 3.98 -3.37
CA GLY A 8 -2.38 3.88 -4.68
C GLY A 8 -2.29 5.14 -5.52
N ASP A 9 -2.00 6.28 -4.90
CA ASP A 9 -1.97 7.60 -5.53
C ASP A 9 -0.51 8.04 -5.81
N ALA A 10 0.46 7.46 -5.09
CA ALA A 10 1.88 7.76 -5.23
C ALA A 10 2.80 6.51 -5.26
N CYS A 11 2.48 5.48 -6.07
CA CYS A 11 3.37 4.33 -6.28
C CYS A 11 3.86 4.19 -7.75
N PRO A 12 5.18 4.28 -8.01
CA PRO A 12 5.74 4.17 -9.36
C PRO A 12 6.02 2.74 -9.83
N VAL A 13 6.01 1.73 -8.93
CA VAL A 13 6.57 0.38 -9.18
C VAL A 13 5.60 -0.76 -8.86
N ARG A 14 4.32 -0.57 -9.16
CA ARG A 14 3.25 -1.54 -8.82
C ARG A 14 3.45 -2.93 -9.40
N ASP A 15 3.84 -3.02 -10.66
CA ASP A 15 4.01 -4.30 -11.35
C ASP A 15 5.17 -5.12 -10.77
N GLU A 16 6.24 -4.44 -10.34
CA GLU A 16 7.35 -5.04 -9.62
C GLU A 16 6.89 -5.59 -8.27
N ILE A 17 6.10 -4.81 -7.52
CA ILE A 17 5.54 -5.23 -6.23
C ILE A 17 4.72 -6.51 -6.41
N TYR A 18 3.79 -6.54 -7.37
CA TYR A 18 2.95 -7.72 -7.61
C TYR A 18 3.77 -8.94 -7.98
N ARG A 19 4.79 -8.78 -8.85
CA ARG A 19 5.67 -9.88 -9.27
C ARG A 19 6.48 -10.44 -8.09
N VAL A 20 7.04 -9.57 -7.25
CA VAL A 20 7.85 -9.97 -6.09
C VAL A 20 6.97 -10.58 -5.01
N ALA A 21 5.83 -9.97 -4.70
CA ALA A 21 4.89 -10.47 -3.69
C ALA A 21 4.33 -11.85 -4.07
N ALA A 22 3.96 -12.05 -5.35
CA ALA A 22 3.51 -13.36 -5.84
C ALA A 22 4.59 -14.44 -5.69
N ARG A 23 5.87 -14.10 -5.97
CA ARG A 23 7.00 -15.03 -5.80
C ARG A 23 7.27 -15.37 -4.33
N LEU A 24 7.06 -14.42 -3.43
CA LEU A 24 7.34 -14.58 -2.00
C LEU A 24 6.11 -15.01 -1.18
N GLY A 25 4.93 -15.10 -1.79
CA GLY A 25 3.68 -15.43 -1.09
C GLY A 25 3.24 -14.36 -0.08
N LEU A 26 3.63 -13.09 -0.30
CA LEU A 26 3.28 -11.96 0.57
C LEU A 26 1.95 -11.33 0.15
N ASN A 27 1.17 -10.84 1.11
CA ASN A 27 -0.03 -10.10 0.81
C ASN A 27 0.32 -8.67 0.40
N VAL A 28 -0.44 -8.14 -0.55
CA VAL A 28 -0.34 -6.74 -0.99
C VAL A 28 -1.68 -6.07 -0.76
N LEU A 29 -1.67 -4.94 -0.05
CA LEU A 29 -2.82 -4.07 0.13
C LEU A 29 -2.59 -2.79 -0.64
N VAL A 30 -3.34 -2.60 -1.73
CA VAL A 30 -3.27 -1.40 -2.54
C VAL A 30 -4.37 -0.45 -2.08
N VAL A 31 -3.98 0.64 -1.44
CA VAL A 31 -4.89 1.56 -0.74
C VAL A 31 -5.06 2.82 -1.57
N SER A 32 -6.30 3.25 -1.84
CA SER A 32 -6.57 4.49 -2.59
C SER A 32 -7.92 5.07 -2.22
N ASN A 33 -8.04 6.39 -2.33
CA ASN A 33 -9.30 7.13 -2.19
C ASN A 33 -10.16 7.14 -3.47
N GLY A 34 -9.77 6.39 -4.50
CA GLY A 34 -10.53 6.29 -5.75
C GLY A 34 -10.31 7.44 -6.73
N SER A 35 -9.39 8.36 -6.43
CA SER A 35 -9.01 9.46 -7.33
C SER A 35 -8.37 8.98 -8.65
N ARG A 36 -7.83 7.75 -8.66
CA ARG A 36 -7.30 7.09 -9.86
C ARG A 36 -7.88 5.67 -10.01
N PRO A 37 -8.29 5.26 -11.23
CA PRO A 37 -8.74 3.89 -11.46
C PRO A 37 -7.56 2.93 -11.30
N ILE A 38 -7.65 2.03 -10.32
CA ILE A 38 -6.65 1.00 -10.08
C ILE A 38 -7.22 -0.33 -10.52
N ARG A 39 -6.59 -0.94 -11.51
CA ARG A 39 -6.95 -2.29 -11.94
C ARG A 39 -6.33 -3.29 -10.96
N PRO A 40 -7.13 -4.17 -10.32
CA PRO A 40 -6.58 -5.25 -9.54
C PRO A 40 -5.73 -6.15 -10.46
N PRO A 41 -4.50 -6.52 -10.08
CA PRO A 41 -3.87 -7.66 -10.71
C PRO A 41 -4.71 -8.90 -10.37
N GLY A 42 -4.97 -9.77 -11.34
CA GLY A 42 -5.81 -10.97 -11.17
C GLY A 42 -5.21 -12.06 -10.29
N THR A 43 -4.42 -11.68 -9.28
CA THR A 43 -3.64 -12.53 -8.38
C THR A 43 -4.29 -12.55 -6.99
N SER A 44 -4.40 -13.74 -6.39
CA SER A 44 -5.14 -13.96 -5.14
C SER A 44 -4.52 -13.31 -3.89
N ASN A 45 -3.24 -12.91 -3.94
CA ASN A 45 -2.52 -12.29 -2.83
C ASN A 45 -2.55 -10.75 -2.87
N VAL A 46 -3.33 -10.14 -3.76
CA VAL A 46 -3.46 -8.68 -3.87
C VAL A 46 -4.88 -8.25 -3.58
N SER A 47 -5.03 -7.34 -2.62
CA SER A 47 -6.30 -6.78 -2.18
C SER A 47 -6.36 -5.29 -2.49
N MET A 48 -7.45 -4.86 -3.11
CA MET A 48 -7.75 -3.44 -3.33
C MET A 48 -8.52 -2.90 -2.13
N VAL A 49 -7.99 -1.86 -1.49
CA VAL A 49 -8.62 -1.17 -0.35
C VAL A 49 -9.04 0.22 -0.81
N LEU A 50 -10.35 0.42 -0.94
CA LEU A 50 -10.92 1.74 -1.23
C LEU A 50 -11.25 2.42 0.10
N VAL A 51 -10.69 3.60 0.32
CA VAL A 51 -10.92 4.41 1.51
C VAL A 51 -11.82 5.62 1.18
N GLY A 52 -12.12 6.45 2.20
CA GLY A 52 -12.89 7.67 2.01
C GLY A 52 -12.27 8.64 1.00
N ASP A 53 -13.02 9.65 0.60
CA ASP A 53 -12.68 10.60 -0.46
C ASP A 53 -11.82 11.79 0.02
N SER A 54 -11.38 11.79 1.28
CA SER A 54 -10.44 12.81 1.75
C SER A 54 -9.07 12.66 1.12
N ALA A 55 -8.35 13.77 0.97
CA ALA A 55 -7.01 13.80 0.37
C ALA A 55 -6.04 12.86 1.10
N ASP A 56 -6.14 12.80 2.43
CA ASP A 56 -5.22 12.01 3.28
C ASP A 56 -5.79 10.65 3.70
N ALA A 57 -6.95 10.23 3.15
CA ALA A 57 -7.62 9.00 3.59
C ALA A 57 -6.74 7.75 3.46
N ALA A 58 -5.95 7.66 2.38
CA ALA A 58 -5.08 6.51 2.13
C ALA A 58 -3.91 6.50 3.12
N ASP A 59 -3.29 7.66 3.32
CA ASP A 59 -2.19 7.86 4.26
C ASP A 59 -2.61 7.50 5.69
N ASP A 60 -3.77 7.99 6.12
CA ASP A 60 -4.32 7.71 7.43
C ASP A 60 -4.57 6.22 7.62
N TRP A 61 -5.19 5.59 6.62
CA TRP A 61 -5.49 4.17 6.68
C TRP A 61 -4.23 3.30 6.78
N ILE A 62 -3.19 3.61 5.99
CA ILE A 62 -1.91 2.91 6.00
C ILE A 62 -1.19 3.13 7.34
N ALA A 63 -1.04 4.38 7.76
CA ALA A 63 -0.28 4.74 8.97
C ALA A 63 -0.92 4.19 10.27
N GLU A 64 -2.23 3.96 10.26
CA GLU A 64 -2.95 3.32 11.37
C GLU A 64 -2.68 1.81 11.49
N ARG A 65 -2.37 1.13 10.38
CA ARG A 65 -2.34 -0.34 10.30
C ARG A 65 -0.94 -0.92 10.13
N ILE A 66 -0.03 -0.16 9.54
CA ILE A 66 1.34 -0.62 9.32
C ILE A 66 2.07 -0.89 10.63
N GLY A 67 2.76 -2.03 10.69
CA GLY A 67 3.56 -2.45 11.82
C GLY A 67 5.04 -2.65 11.49
N ALA A 68 5.80 -3.08 12.51
CA ALA A 68 7.27 -3.15 12.46
C ALA A 68 7.85 -4.18 11.46
N THR A 69 7.04 -5.05 10.91
CA THR A 69 7.46 -6.10 9.97
C THR A 69 6.92 -5.90 8.58
N ASP A 70 6.18 -4.82 8.35
CA ASP A 70 5.49 -4.54 7.10
C ASP A 70 6.33 -3.62 6.23
N VAL A 71 5.92 -3.45 4.98
CA VAL A 71 6.61 -2.58 4.02
C VAL A 71 5.60 -1.61 3.44
N CYS A 72 5.84 -0.31 3.58
CA CYS A 72 5.14 0.72 2.82
C CYS A 72 5.88 1.04 1.52
N VAL A 73 5.17 1.09 0.39
CA VAL A 73 5.69 1.61 -0.87
C VAL A 73 4.90 2.85 -1.28
N THR A 74 5.57 4.00 -1.18
CA THR A 74 5.03 5.32 -1.52
C THR A 74 6.16 6.26 -1.98
N SER A 75 5.85 7.23 -2.84
CA SER A 75 6.68 8.40 -3.12
C SER A 75 6.30 9.63 -2.28
N ASP A 76 5.27 9.51 -1.44
CA ASP A 76 4.85 10.54 -0.49
C ASP A 76 5.77 10.54 0.75
N ILE A 77 6.51 11.63 0.92
CA ILE A 77 7.48 11.79 2.01
C ILE A 77 6.77 11.91 3.38
N PRO A 78 5.72 12.75 3.54
CA PRO A 78 4.87 12.73 4.73
C PRO A 78 4.40 11.34 5.15
N LEU A 79 3.83 10.54 4.26
CA LEU A 79 3.37 9.17 4.56
C LEU A 79 4.54 8.26 4.98
N ALA A 80 5.65 8.29 4.25
CA ALA A 80 6.83 7.51 4.60
C ALA A 80 7.33 7.82 6.02
N SER A 81 7.35 9.10 6.41
CA SER A 81 7.72 9.52 7.77
C SER A 81 6.78 8.95 8.85
N ARG A 82 5.48 8.85 8.55
CA ARG A 82 4.49 8.25 9.47
C ARG A 82 4.72 6.75 9.64
N CYS A 83 5.03 6.03 8.55
CA CYS A 83 5.31 4.60 8.55
C CYS A 83 6.56 4.26 9.38
N LEU A 84 7.65 5.01 9.16
CA LEU A 84 8.91 4.80 9.89
C LEU A 84 8.75 4.96 11.40
N LYS A 85 7.88 5.88 11.86
CA LYS A 85 7.57 6.06 13.29
C LYS A 85 6.84 4.86 13.91
N LYS A 86 6.19 4.02 13.09
CA LYS A 86 5.53 2.76 13.49
C LYS A 86 6.44 1.54 13.34
N GLY A 87 7.62 1.71 12.74
CA GLY A 87 8.61 0.66 12.51
C GLY A 87 8.49 -0.05 11.16
N GLY A 88 7.61 0.43 10.27
CA GLY A 88 7.45 -0.09 8.90
C GLY A 88 7.93 0.87 7.82
#